data_AF-A0A497JHN9-F1
#
_entry.id   AF-A0A497JHN9-F1
#
_cell.length_a   1.000
_cell.length_b   1.000
_cell.length_c   1.000
_cell.angle_alpha   90.00
_cell.angle_beta   90.00
_cell.angle_gamma   90.00
#
_symmetry.space_group_name_H-M   'P 1'
#
loop_
_entity.id
_entity.type
_entity.pdbx_description
1 polymer ?
#
loop_
_entity_poly.entity_id
_entity_poly.type
_entity_poly.pdbx_seq_one_letter_code
_entity_poly.pdbx_strand_id
1 'polypeptide(L)'
;MKYKPLPFNLFPPKILLALSKPFTGFGKIVSAGFPFLEIDLIQSEIGYNIRQYSAIICFQFLFYFIIFTLITFLLGLRFKASYLYIIAPTVGAILAMLIILQLLVYPKILVNRKVRETEANLGFALRAILIQTR
;
A
#
# COMPACT_ATOMS: atom_id res chain seq x y z
N MET A 1 10.01 12.57 11.45
CA MET A 1 8.83 11.69 11.32
C MET A 1 9.30 10.23 11.20
N LYS A 2 8.76 9.31 11.99
CA LYS A 2 9.09 7.87 11.86
C LYS A 2 8.18 7.26 10.79
N TYR A 3 8.78 6.76 9.71
CA TYR A 3 8.04 6.06 8.65
C TYR A 3 7.68 4.65 9.11
N LYS A 4 6.39 4.31 9.13
CA LYS A 4 5.98 2.92 9.41
C LYS A 4 6.27 2.04 8.18
N PRO A 5 6.68 0.78 8.38
CA PRO A 5 6.85 -0.16 7.28
C PRO A 5 5.49 -0.45 6.64
N LEU A 6 5.44 -0.43 5.31
CA LEU A 6 4.24 -0.82 4.55
C LEU A 6 4.24 -2.33 4.35
N PRO A 7 3.07 -2.96 4.23
CA PRO A 7 2.99 -4.38 3.89
C PRO A 7 3.61 -4.62 2.51
N PHE A 8 4.26 -5.77 2.34
CA PHE A 8 4.97 -6.14 1.10
C PHE A 8 6.11 -5.19 0.70
N ASN A 9 6.66 -4.42 1.64
CA ASN A 9 7.88 -3.68 1.38
C ASN A 9 9.10 -4.62 1.38
N LEU A 10 9.75 -4.75 0.23
CA LEU A 10 11.04 -5.43 0.10
C LEU A 10 12.21 -4.54 0.57
N PHE A 11 12.01 -3.21 0.58
CA PHE A 11 13.06 -2.25 0.90
C PHE A 11 12.73 -1.42 2.14
N PRO A 12 13.75 -0.95 2.88
CA PRO A 12 13.58 0.03 3.93
C PRO A 12 12.91 1.32 3.42
N PRO A 13 12.09 2.00 4.24
CA PRO A 13 11.32 3.20 3.85
C PRO A 13 12.15 4.28 3.13
N LYS A 14 13.40 4.50 3.57
CA LYS A 14 14.29 5.51 3.01
C LYS A 14 14.70 5.20 1.57
N ILE A 15 15.01 3.94 1.27
CA ILE A 15 15.40 3.48 -0.07
C ILE A 15 14.19 3.50 -0.97
N LEU A 16 13.04 3.07 -0.45
CA LEU A 16 11.78 3.03 -1.18
C LEU A 16 11.35 4.43 -1.64
N LEU A 17 11.49 5.44 -0.77
CA LEU A 17 11.25 6.84 -1.11
C LEU A 17 12.22 7.37 -2.18
N ALA A 18 13.49 6.93 -2.17
CA ALA A 18 14.46 7.35 -3.17
C ALA A 18 14.14 6.73 -4.55
N LEU A 19 13.81 5.44 -4.58
CA LEU A 19 13.44 4.70 -5.79
C LEU A 19 12.10 5.15 -6.37
N SER A 20 11.17 5.62 -5.52
CA SER A 20 9.86 6.08 -5.97
C SER A 20 9.86 7.52 -6.52
N LYS A 21 10.94 8.31 -6.35
CA LYS A 21 10.99 9.71 -6.83
C LYS A 21 10.63 9.89 -8.31
N PRO A 22 11.11 9.06 -9.25
CA PRO A 22 10.76 9.18 -10.67
C PRO A 22 9.26 9.01 -10.93
N PHE A 23 8.57 8.28 -10.05
CA PHE A 23 7.15 7.95 -10.17
C PHE A 23 6.22 9.00 -9.55
N THR A 24 6.76 10.10 -9.04
CA THR A 24 5.94 11.18 -8.44
C THR A 24 5.01 11.85 -9.44
N GLY A 25 5.36 11.88 -10.74
CA GLY A 25 4.49 12.35 -11.82
C GLY A 25 3.24 11.48 -11.96
N PHE A 26 3.41 10.16 -12.06
CA PHE A 26 2.31 9.19 -12.12
C PHE A 26 1.51 9.14 -10.81
N GLY A 27 2.17 9.41 -9.68
CA GLY A 27 1.54 9.53 -8.38
C GLY A 27 0.40 10.57 -8.35
N LYS A 28 0.47 11.65 -9.15
CA LYS A 28 -0.62 12.63 -9.25
C LYS A 28 -1.90 12.05 -9.84
N ILE A 29 -1.77 11.17 -10.84
CA ILE A 29 -2.91 10.51 -11.49
C ILE A 29 -3.59 9.57 -10.49
N VAL A 30 -2.78 8.79 -9.78
CA VAL A 30 -3.29 7.88 -8.74
C VAL A 30 -3.93 8.66 -7.58
N SER A 31 -3.33 9.77 -7.13
CA SER A 31 -3.92 10.59 -6.07
C SER A 31 -5.25 11.23 -6.49
N ALA A 32 -5.42 11.57 -7.77
CA ALA A 32 -6.68 12.12 -8.27
C ALA A 32 -7.81 11.08 -8.32
N GLY A 33 -7.48 9.80 -8.60
CA GLY A 33 -8.45 8.71 -8.61
C GLY A 33 -8.91 8.27 -7.21
N PHE A 34 -8.11 8.53 -6.17
CA PHE A 34 -8.38 8.08 -4.80
C PHE A 34 -8.23 9.24 -3.79
N PRO A 35 -9.15 10.23 -3.79
CA PRO A 35 -9.07 11.38 -2.88
C PRO A 35 -9.16 10.98 -1.39
N PHE A 36 -9.86 9.88 -1.09
CA PHE A 36 -9.98 9.34 0.27
C PHE A 36 -8.64 8.89 0.87
N LEU A 37 -7.65 8.56 0.02
CA LEU A 37 -6.35 8.07 0.44
C LEU A 37 -5.57 9.12 1.24
N GLU A 38 -5.76 10.41 0.92
CA GLU A 38 -5.11 11.50 1.64
C GLU A 38 -5.64 11.59 3.09
N ILE A 39 -6.95 11.50 3.26
CA ILE A 39 -7.61 11.52 4.57
C ILE A 39 -7.17 10.32 5.40
N ASP A 40 -7.19 9.12 4.81
CA ASP A 40 -6.79 7.90 5.51
C ASP A 40 -5.31 7.94 5.93
N LEU A 41 -4.42 8.49 5.10
CA LEU A 41 -2.99 8.63 5.41
C LEU A 41 -2.73 9.60 6.56
N ILE A 42 -3.48 10.71 6.60
CA ILE A 42 -3.40 11.68 7.71
C ILE A 42 -3.88 11.04 9.01
N GLN A 43 -5.03 10.36 8.98
CA GLN A 43 -5.62 9.72 10.16
C GLN A 43 -4.80 8.53 10.70
N SER A 44 -4.08 7.81 9.83
CA SER A 44 -3.27 6.66 10.21
C SER A 44 -1.84 7.02 10.69
N GLU A 45 -1.45 8.30 10.62
CA GLU A 45 -0.17 8.83 11.13
C GLU A 45 1.05 8.04 10.61
N ILE A 46 1.01 7.58 9.35
CA ILE A 46 2.05 6.73 8.76
C ILE A 46 3.33 7.52 8.41
N GLY A 47 3.23 8.85 8.41
CA GLY A 47 4.34 9.77 8.15
C GLY A 47 4.67 9.99 6.67
N TYR A 48 3.89 9.40 5.75
CA TYR A 48 4.03 9.63 4.30
C TYR A 48 3.04 10.69 3.83
N ASN A 49 3.49 11.57 2.95
CA ASN A 49 2.60 12.47 2.21
C ASN A 49 1.90 11.70 1.07
N ILE A 50 0.67 12.08 0.69
CA ILE A 50 -0.07 11.49 -0.44
C ILE A 50 0.80 11.35 -1.70
N ARG A 51 1.60 12.36 -2.05
CA ARG A 51 2.49 12.30 -3.23
C ARG A 51 3.55 11.21 -3.13
N GLN A 52 4.13 11.04 -1.94
CA GLN A 52 5.14 10.02 -1.68
C GLN A 52 4.50 8.63 -1.72
N TYR A 53 3.34 8.49 -1.08
CA TYR A 53 2.63 7.23 -0.99
C TYR A 53 2.13 6.75 -2.37
N SER A 54 1.54 7.63 -3.17
CA SER A 54 1.12 7.30 -4.53
C SER A 54 2.31 6.95 -5.43
N ALA A 55 3.45 7.63 -5.28
CA ALA A 55 4.67 7.29 -6.00
C ALA A 55 5.20 5.89 -5.60
N ILE A 56 5.13 5.56 -4.31
CA ILE A 56 5.48 4.24 -3.78
C ILE A 56 4.57 3.16 -4.37
N ILE A 57 3.26 3.40 -4.44
CA ILE A 57 2.30 2.46 -5.04
C ILE A 57 2.63 2.22 -6.51
N CYS A 58 2.88 3.28 -7.29
CA CYS A 58 3.27 3.14 -8.70
C CYS A 58 4.57 2.37 -8.87
N PHE A 59 5.58 2.66 -8.05
CA PHE A 59 6.86 1.95 -8.07
C PHE A 59 6.67 0.46 -7.75
N GLN A 60 5.93 0.16 -6.68
CA GLN A 60 5.64 -1.21 -6.28
C GLN A 60 4.91 -1.98 -7.39
N PHE A 61 3.91 -1.36 -8.02
CA PHE A 61 3.21 -1.98 -9.14
C PHE A 61 4.16 -2.39 -10.25
N LEU A 62 4.98 -1.46 -10.74
CA LEU A 62 5.87 -1.71 -11.85
C LEU A 62 6.94 -2.75 -11.47
N PHE A 63 7.45 -2.68 -10.24
CA PHE A 63 8.41 -3.62 -9.71
C PHE A 63 7.84 -5.05 -9.63
N TYR A 64 6.67 -5.22 -9.02
CA TYR A 64 6.01 -6.52 -8.91
C TYR A 64 5.52 -7.04 -10.27
N PHE A 65 5.07 -6.15 -11.15
CA PHE A 65 4.71 -6.49 -12.52
C PHE A 65 5.89 -7.12 -13.25
N ILE A 66 7.07 -6.49 -13.19
CA ILE A 66 8.29 -7.02 -13.82
C ILE A 66 8.67 -8.37 -13.21
N ILE A 67 8.66 -8.48 -11.88
CA ILE A 67 9.02 -9.74 -11.19
C ILE A 67 8.07 -10.87 -11.56
N PHE A 68 6.76 -10.68 -11.45
CA PHE A 68 5.80 -11.73 -11.75
C PHE A 68 5.76 -12.08 -13.22
N THR A 69 5.92 -11.10 -14.10
CA THR A 69 6.05 -11.35 -15.54
C THR A 69 7.29 -12.20 -15.82
N LEU A 70 8.44 -11.85 -15.24
CA LEU A 70 9.69 -12.59 -15.41
C LEU A 70 9.58 -14.02 -14.88
N ILE A 71 9.03 -14.21 -13.68
CA ILE A 71 8.83 -15.53 -13.07
C ILE A 71 7.90 -16.38 -13.95
N THR A 72 6.76 -15.82 -14.38
CA THR A 72 5.79 -16.53 -15.22
C THR A 72 6.39 -16.86 -16.59
N PHE A 73 7.20 -15.96 -17.14
CA PHE A 73 7.90 -16.16 -18.40
C PHE A 73 8.92 -17.31 -18.30
N LEU A 74 9.76 -17.32 -17.26
CA LEU A 74 10.73 -18.39 -17.01
C LEU A 74 10.05 -19.75 -16.79
N LEU A 75 8.94 -19.78 -16.06
CA LEU A 75 8.15 -21.00 -15.89
C LEU A 75 7.56 -21.47 -17.22
N GLY A 76 6.97 -20.57 -18.00
CA GLY A 76 6.37 -20.95 -19.29
C GLY A 76 7.39 -21.42 -20.32
N LEU A 77 8.64 -20.92 -20.29
CA LEU A 77 9.75 -21.50 -21.07
C LEU A 77 10.02 -22.95 -20.67
N ARG A 78 10.01 -23.26 -19.36
CA ARG A 78 10.25 -24.62 -18.85
C ARG A 78 9.16 -25.61 -19.26
N PHE A 79 7.91 -25.16 -19.29
CA PHE A 79 6.73 -25.97 -19.61
C PHE A 79 6.33 -25.94 -21.10
N LYS A 80 7.09 -25.26 -21.96
CA LYS A 80 6.79 -25.07 -23.40
C LYS A 80 5.35 -24.56 -23.63
N ALA A 81 4.93 -23.60 -22.80
CA ALA A 81 3.59 -23.02 -22.90
C ALA A 81 3.42 -22.24 -24.21
N SER A 82 2.31 -22.50 -24.92
CA SER A 82 1.89 -21.69 -26.07
C SER A 82 1.53 -20.27 -25.63
N TYR A 83 1.75 -19.27 -26.49
CA TYR A 83 1.39 -17.86 -26.25
C TYR A 83 2.06 -17.20 -25.01
N LEU A 84 3.27 -17.65 -24.67
CA LEU A 84 4.02 -17.14 -23.51
C LEU A 84 4.12 -15.61 -23.44
N TYR A 85 4.33 -14.96 -24.59
CA TYR A 85 4.44 -13.50 -24.69
C TYR A 85 3.17 -12.74 -24.30
N ILE A 86 2.02 -13.41 -24.30
CA ILE A 86 0.72 -12.83 -23.89
C ILE A 86 0.41 -13.25 -22.45
N ILE A 87 0.58 -14.54 -22.13
CA ILE A 87 0.20 -15.10 -20.82
C ILE A 87 1.05 -14.50 -19.70
N ALA A 88 2.38 -14.42 -19.87
CA ALA A 88 3.29 -13.93 -18.83
C ALA A 88 2.98 -12.49 -18.37
N PRO A 89 2.88 -11.48 -19.25
CA PRO A 89 2.54 -10.13 -18.82
C PRO A 89 1.10 -10.03 -18.31
N THR A 90 0.16 -10.83 -18.82
CA THR A 90 -1.23 -10.81 -18.33
C THR A 90 -1.32 -11.28 -16.88
N VAL A 91 -0.69 -12.41 -16.57
CA VAL A 91 -0.62 -12.93 -15.19
C VAL A 91 0.14 -11.97 -14.29
N GLY A 92 1.26 -11.43 -14.76
CA GLY A 92 2.04 -10.43 -14.03
C GLY A 92 1.24 -9.17 -13.69
N ALA A 93 0.44 -8.67 -14.63
CA ALA A 93 -0.45 -7.53 -14.43
C ALA A 93 -1.52 -7.81 -13.38
N ILE A 94 -2.18 -8.98 -13.46
CA ILE A 94 -3.21 -9.38 -12.49
C ILE A 94 -2.63 -9.44 -11.08
N LEU A 95 -1.49 -10.12 -10.89
CA LEU A 95 -0.86 -10.26 -9.58
C LEU A 95 -0.38 -8.92 -9.03
N ALA A 96 0.25 -8.07 -9.86
CA ALA A 96 0.68 -6.74 -9.45
C ALA A 96 -0.51 -5.84 -9.08
N MET A 97 -1.63 -5.97 -9.79
CA MET A 97 -2.86 -5.24 -9.49
C MET A 97 -3.44 -5.62 -8.11
N LEU A 98 -3.41 -6.90 -7.75
CA LEU A 98 -3.84 -7.35 -6.42
C LEU A 98 -3.00 -6.71 -5.30
N ILE A 99 -1.68 -6.59 -5.51
CA ILE A 99 -0.79 -5.92 -4.55
C ILE A 99 -1.11 -4.42 -4.44
N ILE A 100 -1.36 -3.73 -5.56
CA ILE A 100 -1.83 -2.33 -5.50
C ILE A 100 -3.09 -2.22 -4.66
N LEU A 101 -4.10 -3.06 -4.94
CA LEU A 101 -5.38 -2.97 -4.24
C LEU A 101 -5.18 -3.14 -2.74
N GLN A 102 -4.30 -4.05 -2.33
CA GLN A 102 -3.96 -4.22 -0.93
C GLN A 102 -3.25 -3.00 -0.33
N LEU A 103 -2.32 -2.37 -1.05
CA LEU A 103 -1.66 -1.14 -0.62
C LEU A 103 -2.67 0.01 -0.50
N LEU A 104 -3.62 0.15 -1.42
CA LEU A 104 -4.66 1.19 -1.35
C LEU A 104 -5.58 1.01 -0.13
N VAL A 105 -5.91 -0.23 0.23
CA VAL A 105 -6.80 -0.52 1.37
C VAL A 105 -6.06 -0.47 2.71
N TYR A 106 -4.73 -0.55 2.71
CA TYR A 106 -3.93 -0.62 3.94
C TYR A 106 -4.11 0.57 4.90
N PRO A 107 -4.06 1.85 4.47
CA PRO A 107 -4.31 2.99 5.34
C PRO A 107 -5.67 2.91 6.04
N LYS A 108 -6.71 2.52 5.30
CA LYS A 108 -8.06 2.33 5.82
C LYS A 108 -8.13 1.25 6.90
N ILE A 109 -7.40 0.14 6.74
CA ILE A 109 -7.32 -0.91 7.77
C ILE A 109 -6.69 -0.36 9.05
N LEU A 110 -5.63 0.45 8.94
CA LEU A 110 -4.98 1.05 10.10
C LEU A 110 -5.90 2.04 10.83
N VAL A 111 -6.63 2.88 10.08
CA VAL A 111 -7.63 3.80 10.64
C VAL A 111 -8.71 3.02 11.39
N ASN A 112 -9.30 2.01 10.77
CA ASN A 112 -10.35 1.19 11.39
C ASN A 112 -9.87 0.49 12.66
N ARG A 113 -8.62 0.02 12.69
CA ARG A 113 -8.03 -0.58 13.89
C ARG A 113 -7.89 0.46 15.01
N LYS A 114 -7.44 1.67 14.71
CA LYS A 114 -7.30 2.77 15.68
C LYS A 114 -8.66 3.20 16.23
N VAL A 115 -9.69 3.28 15.39
CA VAL A 115 -11.07 3.57 15.82
C VAL A 115 -11.55 2.50 16.80
N ARG A 116 -11.39 1.22 16.48
CA ARG A 116 -11.76 0.11 17.36
C ARG A 116 -11.00 0.13 18.70
N GLU A 117 -9.70 0.41 18.67
CA GLU A 117 -8.90 0.56 19.89
C GLU A 117 -9.38 1.75 20.74
N THR A 118 -9.79 2.85 20.10
CA THR A 118 -10.32 4.03 20.80
C THR A 118 -11.67 3.72 21.43
N GLU A 119 -12.59 3.10 20.69
CA GLU A 119 -13.92 2.71 21.19
C GLU A 119 -13.83 1.71 22.35
N ALA A 120 -12.94 0.72 22.27
CA ALA A 120 -12.72 -0.25 23.34
C ALA A 120 -12.24 0.42 24.64
N ASN A 121 -11.37 1.43 24.53
CA ASN A 121 -10.84 2.16 25.69
C ASN A 121 -11.79 3.27 26.18
N LEU A 122 -12.71 3.76 25.34
CA LEU A 122 -13.63 4.84 25.68
C LEU A 122 -14.54 4.48 26.85
N GLY A 123 -15.04 3.23 26.89
CA GLY A 123 -15.86 2.74 28.01
C GLY A 123 -15.12 2.76 29.35
N PHE A 124 -13.83 2.43 29.36
CA PHE A 124 -12.98 2.50 30.55
C PHE A 124 -12.70 3.95 30.96
N ALA A 125 -12.39 4.82 29.99
CA ALA A 125 -12.14 6.24 30.24
C ALA A 125 -13.37 6.95 30.83
N LEU A 126 -14.57 6.68 30.30
CA LEU A 126 -15.82 7.23 30.81
C LEU A 126 -16.08 6.81 32.27
N ARG A 127 -15.83 5.55 32.62
CA ARG A 127 -15.94 5.07 34.01
C ARG A 127 -14.95 5.77 34.93
N ALA A 128 -13.69 5.94 34.49
CA ALA A 128 -12.67 6.61 35.29
C ALA A 128 -13.03 8.07 35.58
N ILE A 129 -13.55 8.80 34.58
CA ILE A 129 -13.98 10.19 34.74
C ILE A 129 -15.14 10.29 35.73
N LEU A 130 -16.16 9.42 35.61
CA LEU A 130 -17.30 9.42 36.53
C LEU A 130 -16.91 9.17 37.99
N ILE A 131 -15.90 8.33 38.23
CA ILE A 131 -15.37 8.09 39.58
C ILE A 131 -14.63 9.32 40.11
N GLN A 132 -13.88 10.05 39.27
CA GLN A 132 -13.17 11.26 39.69
C GLN A 132 -14.09 12.45 39.95
N THR A 133 -15.22 12.54 39.26
CA THR A 133 -16.18 13.65 39.43
C THR A 133 -17.18 13.43 40.57
N ARG A 134 -17.16 12.27 41.21
CA ARG A 134 -18.03 11.93 42.35
C ARG A 134 -17.23 11.97 43.65
#